data_AF-A0A831TH86-F1
#
_entry.id   AF-A0A831TH86-F1
#
_cell.length_a   1.000
_cell.length_b   1.000
_cell.length_c   1.000
_cell.angle_alpha   90.00
_cell.angle_beta   90.00
_cell.angle_gamma   90.00
#
_symmetry.space_group_name_H-M   'P 1'
#
loop_
_entity.id
_entity.type
_entity.pdbx_description
1 polymer ?
#
loop_
_entity_poly.entity_id
_entity_poly.type
_entity_poly.pdbx_seq_one_letter_code
_entity_poly.pdbx_strand_id
1 'polypeptide(L)'
;MLGLSLGLLASGVYLPSPLAAQAVEAPVYVARVEGTIDLGLAPYLRRVLEEAHESDAAAVILVINTPGGRLDAALQMRDALLGSPIRTIAFIDREAFSAGALIAIASQQIYFAPGGVMGAATPVTATGEPAEPKVISAVRKTFKSTAEVRGREPAVAEAMVDPAVEVEGLVAEGELLTLTADEALKWGYAEGTARDLTGLLRQLDLSGAELRSLQPSPAERLVRFLTEPVIASLLFTIGFLLLLGELFTEGFGVLGLSGLASLAAFFWGHYLAGLTGWEGTALILLGLALLALEAFILPGFGIAGIAGIVALLGGLFLTVAGREIVTSEEIARGVTAVAVALVTAVFGVLMGLLLLPRIATSRRLVLQARVDQAATSPRRRFWETSAPSVPAPQQEGTSGEQQPGLVGRRGVALTDLRPGGFASIEGERVDVVTEGEYLRAGEPVEVVRDEGYRRVVRRVSRGSDAPPDEVEDKEVRWTG
;
A
#
# COMPACT_ATOMS: atom_id res chain seq x y z
N MET A 1 74.37 -17.09 84.85
CA MET A 1 72.98 -17.59 84.80
C MET A 1 72.14 -16.60 84.04
N LEU A 2 71.24 -17.10 83.17
CA LEU A 2 70.25 -16.38 82.32
C LEU A 2 70.91 -15.63 81.14
N GLY A 3 70.75 -15.97 79.86
CA GLY A 3 69.64 -16.63 79.16
C GLY A 3 68.99 -15.60 78.23
N LEU A 4 69.59 -15.33 77.06
CA LEU A 4 68.99 -14.50 76.02
C LEU A 4 68.94 -15.28 74.70
N SER A 5 67.72 -15.68 74.35
CA SER A 5 67.31 -16.37 73.14
C SER A 5 67.38 -15.45 71.92
N LEU A 6 68.13 -15.87 70.90
CA LEU A 6 68.15 -15.28 69.56
C LEU A 6 66.89 -15.74 68.80
N GLY A 7 65.90 -14.86 68.66
CA GLY A 7 64.74 -15.09 67.79
C GLY A 7 65.08 -14.65 66.36
N LEU A 8 65.29 -15.61 65.44
CA LEU A 8 65.31 -15.35 64.01
C LEU A 8 63.87 -15.08 63.54
N LEU A 9 63.54 -13.82 63.29
CA LEU A 9 62.34 -13.43 62.55
C LEU A 9 62.59 -13.69 61.06
N ALA A 10 62.15 -14.85 60.58
CA ALA A 10 62.02 -15.12 59.15
C ALA A 10 60.83 -14.30 58.61
N SER A 11 61.11 -13.10 58.09
CA SER A 11 60.16 -12.33 57.29
C SER A 11 59.97 -13.04 55.95
N GLY A 12 59.01 -13.96 55.89
CA GLY A 12 58.55 -14.55 54.63
C GLY A 12 57.96 -13.46 53.75
N VAL A 13 58.70 -13.06 52.73
CA VAL A 13 58.18 -12.21 51.65
C VAL A 13 57.17 -13.07 50.89
N TYR A 14 55.88 -12.83 51.16
CA TYR A 14 54.78 -13.33 50.35
C TYR A 14 54.84 -12.58 49.01
N LEU A 15 55.54 -13.15 48.03
CA LEU A 15 55.38 -12.70 46.65
C LEU A 15 53.99 -13.18 46.21
N PRO A 16 53.04 -12.27 45.89
CA PRO A 16 51.79 -12.69 45.30
C PRO A 16 52.13 -13.43 44.00
N SER A 17 51.70 -14.69 43.90
CA SER A 17 51.75 -15.41 42.62
C SER A 17 51.04 -14.53 41.60
N PRO A 18 51.63 -14.29 40.40
CA PRO A 18 50.90 -13.59 39.36
C PRO A 18 49.65 -14.44 39.10
N LEU A 19 48.49 -13.90 39.44
CA LEU A 19 47.24 -14.40 38.89
C LEU A 19 47.47 -14.34 37.38
N ALA A 20 47.54 -15.49 36.73
CA ALA A 20 47.47 -15.56 35.29
C ALA A 20 46.15 -14.87 34.93
N ALA A 21 46.23 -13.63 34.43
CA ALA A 21 45.10 -13.00 33.80
C ALA A 21 44.71 -13.95 32.66
N GLN A 22 43.60 -14.67 32.83
CA GLN A 22 42.98 -15.36 31.70
C GLN A 22 42.78 -14.28 30.66
N ALA A 23 43.54 -14.36 29.56
CA ALA A 23 43.28 -13.52 28.42
C ALA A 23 41.81 -13.73 28.08
N VAL A 24 41.00 -12.69 28.20
CA VAL A 24 39.61 -12.74 27.78
C VAL A 24 39.68 -12.96 26.27
N GLU A 25 39.44 -14.20 25.84
CA GLU A 25 39.47 -14.53 24.41
C GLU A 25 38.46 -13.64 23.69
N ALA A 26 38.89 -13.06 22.57
CA ALA A 26 38.05 -12.18 21.77
C ALA A 26 36.74 -12.90 21.41
N PRO A 27 35.58 -12.24 21.55
CA PRO A 27 34.28 -12.90 21.39
C PRO A 27 34.08 -13.37 19.95
N VAL A 28 33.25 -14.40 19.77
CA VAL A 28 32.80 -14.85 18.46
C VAL A 28 31.31 -14.59 18.35
N TYR A 29 30.93 -13.81 17.34
CA TYR A 29 29.55 -13.48 17.09
C TYR A 29 28.90 -14.53 16.19
N VAL A 30 27.66 -14.90 16.50
CA VAL A 30 26.90 -15.88 15.71
C VAL A 30 25.67 -15.19 15.11
N ALA A 31 25.66 -15.06 13.78
CA ALA A 31 24.56 -14.51 13.01
C ALA A 31 23.75 -15.66 12.37
N ARG A 32 22.50 -15.85 12.78
CA ARG A 32 21.61 -16.82 12.12
C ARG A 32 20.95 -16.23 10.88
N VAL A 33 21.18 -16.83 9.72
CA VAL A 33 20.53 -16.54 8.43
C VAL A 33 19.61 -17.70 8.10
N GLU A 34 18.42 -17.67 8.70
CA GLU A 34 17.45 -18.77 8.65
C GLU A 34 16.13 -18.35 7.99
N GLY A 35 15.59 -19.23 7.15
CA GLY A 35 14.34 -19.01 6.42
C GLY A 35 14.51 -18.13 5.18
N THR A 36 13.42 -17.54 4.71
CA THR A 36 13.42 -16.64 3.54
C THR A 36 14.36 -15.45 3.76
N ILE A 37 15.15 -15.11 2.73
CA ILE A 37 15.94 -13.87 2.73
C ILE A 37 15.00 -12.68 2.49
N ASP A 38 14.63 -12.04 3.60
CA ASP A 38 13.82 -10.83 3.67
C ASP A 38 14.70 -9.56 3.83
N LEU A 39 14.07 -8.39 3.80
CA LEU A 39 14.78 -7.10 3.83
C LEU A 39 15.23 -6.70 5.24
N GLY A 40 14.75 -7.37 6.28
CA GLY A 40 15.19 -7.18 7.66
C GLY A 40 16.47 -7.95 8.00
N LEU A 41 16.85 -8.97 7.24
CA LEU A 41 18.10 -9.71 7.46
C LEU A 41 19.36 -8.90 7.09
N ALA A 42 19.27 -8.01 6.10
CA ALA A 42 20.37 -7.12 5.74
C ALA A 42 20.77 -6.13 6.86
N PRO A 43 19.85 -5.34 7.45
CA PRO A 43 20.18 -4.47 8.58
C PRO A 43 20.60 -5.25 9.82
N TYR A 44 20.00 -6.41 10.08
CA TYR A 44 20.43 -7.31 11.15
C TYR A 44 21.90 -7.74 10.96
N LEU A 45 22.28 -8.23 9.78
CA LEU A 45 23.66 -8.63 9.51
C LEU A 45 24.64 -7.46 9.65
N ARG A 46 24.31 -6.28 9.10
CA ARG A 46 25.15 -5.08 9.26
C ARG A 46 25.39 -4.75 10.73
N ARG A 47 24.34 -4.77 11.55
CA ARG A 47 24.46 -4.54 13.00
C ARG A 47 25.36 -5.59 13.67
N VAL A 48 25.21 -6.87 13.33
CA VAL A 48 26.08 -7.93 13.87
C VAL A 48 27.55 -7.68 13.50
N LEU A 49 27.83 -7.31 12.24
CA LEU A 49 29.19 -7.03 11.78
C LEU A 49 29.77 -5.78 12.46
N GLU A 50 28.96 -4.75 12.68
CA GLU A 50 29.34 -3.51 13.36
C GLU A 50 29.61 -3.75 14.85
N GLU A 51 28.70 -4.40 15.58
CA GLU A 51 28.90 -4.75 17.00
C GLU A 51 30.10 -5.69 17.19
N ALA A 52 30.31 -6.64 16.26
CA ALA A 52 31.49 -7.50 16.26
C ALA A 52 32.78 -6.70 16.03
N HIS A 53 32.74 -5.70 15.16
CA HIS A 53 33.87 -4.81 14.93
C HIS A 53 34.19 -3.93 16.15
N GLU A 54 33.17 -3.32 16.75
CA GLU A 54 33.31 -2.49 17.96
C GLU A 54 33.79 -3.29 19.17
N SER A 55 33.53 -4.60 19.20
CA SER A 55 33.95 -5.51 20.27
C SER A 55 35.30 -6.19 20.02
N ASP A 56 36.03 -5.82 18.96
CA ASP A 56 37.26 -6.50 18.51
C ASP A 56 37.10 -8.04 18.43
N ALA A 57 35.96 -8.49 17.89
CA ALA A 57 35.62 -9.90 17.81
C ALA A 57 36.61 -10.70 16.96
N ALA A 58 36.88 -11.95 17.36
CA ALA A 58 37.76 -12.84 16.62
C ALA A 58 37.16 -13.23 15.26
N ALA A 59 35.84 -13.42 15.21
CA ALA A 59 35.10 -13.74 14.00
C ALA A 59 33.58 -13.54 14.14
N VAL A 60 32.91 -13.51 13.00
CA VAL A 60 31.45 -13.63 12.86
C VAL A 60 31.13 -14.91 12.09
N ILE A 61 30.40 -15.82 12.71
CA ILE A 61 29.93 -17.06 12.09
C ILE A 61 28.48 -16.85 11.63
N LEU A 62 28.25 -16.91 10.32
CA LEU A 62 26.95 -16.90 9.69
C LEU A 62 26.43 -18.34 9.61
N VAL A 63 25.47 -18.71 10.44
CA VAL A 63 24.80 -20.02 10.33
C VAL A 63 23.70 -19.89 9.28
N ILE A 64 23.90 -20.53 8.13
CA ILE A 64 23.03 -20.38 6.95
C ILE A 64 22.16 -21.63 6.79
N ASN A 65 20.85 -21.39 6.76
CA ASN A 65 19.82 -22.37 6.42
C ASN A 65 18.66 -21.65 5.74
N THR A 66 18.76 -21.50 4.41
CA THR A 66 17.81 -20.71 3.62
C THR A 66 17.53 -21.31 2.23
N PRO A 67 16.27 -21.29 1.78
CA PRO A 67 15.91 -21.59 0.40
C PRO A 67 16.17 -20.40 -0.55
N GLY A 68 16.64 -19.27 -0.03
CA GLY A 68 16.79 -18.02 -0.76
C GLY A 68 15.70 -17.00 -0.43
N GLY A 69 15.50 -16.05 -1.32
CA GLY A 69 14.54 -14.96 -1.11
C GLY A 69 14.83 -13.81 -2.04
N ARG A 70 14.76 -12.59 -1.52
CA ARG A 70 14.88 -11.39 -2.35
C ARG A 70 16.32 -11.12 -2.78
N LEU A 71 16.49 -10.83 -4.08
CA LEU A 71 17.79 -10.51 -4.66
C LEU A 71 18.39 -9.23 -4.07
N ASP A 72 17.60 -8.17 -3.90
CA ASP A 72 18.07 -6.88 -3.37
C ASP A 72 18.63 -7.00 -1.94
N ALA A 73 17.96 -7.73 -1.05
CA ALA A 73 18.48 -8.04 0.28
C ALA A 73 19.79 -8.84 0.22
N ALA A 74 19.87 -9.84 -0.68
CA ALA A 74 21.09 -10.63 -0.87
C ALA A 74 22.28 -9.78 -1.33
N LEU A 75 22.06 -8.82 -2.23
CA LEU A 75 23.09 -7.87 -2.69
C LEU A 75 23.58 -6.98 -1.55
N GLN A 76 22.67 -6.44 -0.71
CA GLN A 76 23.06 -5.65 0.46
C GLN A 76 23.87 -6.46 1.48
N MET A 77 23.49 -7.71 1.73
CA MET A 77 24.22 -8.62 2.61
C MET A 77 25.60 -8.97 2.04
N ARG A 78 25.69 -9.24 0.73
CA ARG A 78 26.97 -9.44 0.02
C ARG A 78 27.89 -8.24 0.25
N ASP A 79 27.40 -7.02 0.01
CA ASP A 79 28.24 -5.81 0.12
C ASP A 79 28.72 -5.57 1.54
N ALA A 80 27.86 -5.81 2.53
CA ALA A 80 28.24 -5.76 3.94
C ALA A 80 29.35 -6.77 4.28
N LEU A 81 29.29 -7.99 3.75
CA LEU A 81 30.31 -9.02 3.97
C LEU A 81 31.63 -8.70 3.25
N LEU A 82 31.56 -8.26 2.00
CA LEU A 82 32.75 -7.88 1.22
C LEU A 82 33.48 -6.69 1.84
N GLY A 83 32.75 -5.73 2.42
CA GLY A 83 33.30 -4.57 3.11
C GLY A 83 33.66 -4.79 4.58
N SER A 84 33.37 -5.96 5.16
CA SER A 84 33.58 -6.19 6.59
C SER A 84 35.07 -6.28 6.95
N PRO A 85 35.54 -5.52 7.97
CA PRO A 85 36.90 -5.66 8.50
C PRO A 85 37.07 -6.90 9.39
N ILE A 86 35.97 -7.56 9.78
CA ILE A 86 35.98 -8.74 10.65
C ILE A 86 36.01 -10.02 9.82
N ARG A 87 36.63 -11.06 10.36
CA ARG A 87 36.65 -12.41 9.77
C ARG A 87 35.25 -13.00 9.79
N THR A 88 34.64 -13.17 8.62
CA THR A 88 33.31 -13.78 8.43
C THR A 88 33.43 -15.21 7.91
N ILE A 89 32.64 -16.10 8.51
CA ILE A 89 32.65 -17.53 8.23
C ILE A 89 31.20 -17.96 7.97
N ALA A 90 30.89 -18.41 6.77
CA ALA A 90 29.62 -19.06 6.48
C ALA A 90 29.68 -20.52 6.95
N PHE A 91 28.70 -20.92 7.76
CA PHE A 91 28.47 -22.31 8.15
C PHE A 91 27.14 -22.78 7.56
N ILE A 92 27.21 -23.61 6.52
CA ILE A 92 26.05 -24.14 5.81
C ILE A 92 25.49 -25.31 6.61
N ASP A 93 24.46 -25.06 7.41
CA ASP A 93 23.89 -26.06 8.32
C ASP A 93 23.03 -27.11 7.59
N ARG A 94 22.22 -26.66 6.62
CA ARG A 94 21.44 -27.57 5.76
C ARG A 94 21.43 -27.11 4.31
N GLU A 95 21.00 -25.88 4.07
CA GLU A 95 20.86 -25.36 2.72
C GLU A 95 21.26 -23.88 2.63
N ALA A 96 21.93 -23.54 1.54
CA ALA A 96 22.23 -22.17 1.12
C ALA A 96 21.88 -22.04 -0.37
N PHE A 97 20.58 -22.03 -0.66
CA PHE A 97 20.08 -21.89 -2.02
C PHE A 97 19.92 -20.43 -2.43
N SER A 98 20.03 -20.17 -3.72
CA SER A 98 19.74 -18.86 -4.32
C SER A 98 20.49 -17.72 -3.63
N ALA A 99 19.78 -16.75 -3.04
CA ALA A 99 20.37 -15.66 -2.26
C ALA A 99 21.36 -16.16 -1.19
N GLY A 100 21.10 -17.32 -0.56
CA GLY A 100 21.98 -17.93 0.44
C GLY A 100 23.35 -18.29 -0.13
N ALA A 101 23.42 -18.79 -1.36
CA ALA A 101 24.68 -19.12 -2.02
C ALA A 101 25.54 -17.86 -2.23
N LEU A 102 24.93 -16.74 -2.66
CA LEU A 102 25.65 -15.47 -2.81
C LEU A 102 26.22 -14.98 -1.48
N ILE A 103 25.44 -15.05 -0.41
CA ILE A 103 25.84 -14.64 0.95
C ILE A 103 27.00 -15.52 1.45
N ALA A 104 26.93 -16.84 1.21
CA ALA A 104 28.00 -17.77 1.56
C ALA A 104 29.29 -17.46 0.78
N ILE A 105 29.20 -17.29 -0.54
CA ILE A 105 30.34 -16.94 -1.41
C ILE A 105 30.96 -15.60 -0.99
N ALA A 106 30.16 -14.65 -0.52
CA ALA A 106 30.65 -13.36 -0.05
C ALA A 106 31.40 -13.43 1.29
N SER A 107 31.32 -14.53 2.05
CA SER A 107 32.05 -14.69 3.30
C SER A 107 33.53 -15.02 3.05
N GLN A 108 34.44 -14.75 4.00
CA GLN A 108 35.86 -15.09 3.83
C GLN A 108 36.10 -16.61 3.82
N GLN A 109 35.33 -17.34 4.62
CA GLN A 109 35.42 -18.80 4.76
C GLN A 109 34.03 -19.42 4.70
N ILE A 110 33.94 -20.66 4.21
CA ILE A 110 32.74 -21.48 4.09
C ILE A 110 33.03 -22.87 4.66
N TYR A 111 32.20 -23.30 5.59
CA TYR A 111 32.20 -24.64 6.16
C TYR A 111 30.83 -25.26 5.99
N PHE A 112 30.79 -26.57 5.79
CA PHE A 112 29.54 -27.31 5.62
C PHE A 112 29.28 -28.21 6.82
N ALA A 113 28.02 -28.29 7.25
CA ALA A 113 27.54 -29.41 8.01
C ALA A 113 27.43 -30.66 7.11
N PRO A 114 27.49 -31.88 7.69
CA PRO A 114 27.20 -33.10 6.94
C PRO A 114 25.80 -33.05 6.33
N GLY A 115 25.72 -33.23 5.00
CA GLY A 115 24.46 -33.10 4.25
C GLY A 115 24.08 -31.67 3.89
N GLY A 116 24.94 -30.69 4.19
CA GLY A 116 24.79 -29.32 3.75
C GLY A 116 24.91 -29.18 2.22
N VAL A 117 24.13 -28.27 1.65
CA VAL A 117 24.00 -28.07 0.21
C VAL A 117 23.99 -26.58 -0.15
N MET A 118 24.66 -26.17 -1.23
CA MET A 118 24.77 -24.75 -1.65
C MET A 118 24.72 -24.59 -3.17
N GLY A 119 23.96 -23.62 -3.68
CA GLY A 119 23.88 -23.35 -5.13
C GLY A 119 22.45 -23.05 -5.56
N ALA A 120 22.02 -23.58 -6.71
CA ALA A 120 20.67 -23.41 -7.25
C ALA A 120 20.15 -21.96 -7.19
N ALA A 121 20.85 -21.07 -7.89
CA ALA A 121 20.73 -19.62 -7.77
C ALA A 121 20.24 -18.89 -9.02
N THR A 122 19.59 -19.60 -9.94
CA THR A 122 18.88 -18.95 -11.05
C THR A 122 17.80 -18.01 -10.49
N PRO A 123 17.81 -16.70 -10.84
CA PRO A 123 16.78 -15.79 -10.41
C PRO A 123 15.44 -16.18 -11.07
N VAL A 124 14.38 -16.22 -10.27
CA VAL A 124 13.02 -16.52 -10.71
C VAL A 124 12.09 -15.35 -10.45
N THR A 125 11.04 -15.26 -11.26
CA THR A 125 9.94 -14.30 -11.10
C THR A 125 9.00 -14.73 -9.98
N ALA A 126 8.05 -13.87 -9.62
CA ALA A 126 7.03 -14.19 -8.60
C ALA A 126 6.16 -15.40 -8.95
N THR A 127 6.11 -15.82 -10.22
CA THR A 127 5.37 -17.02 -10.67
C THR A 127 6.24 -18.29 -10.67
N GLY A 128 7.51 -18.20 -10.29
CA GLY A 128 8.45 -19.33 -10.27
C GLY A 128 9.16 -19.60 -11.60
N GLU A 129 8.82 -18.86 -12.66
CA GLU A 129 9.50 -18.95 -13.96
C GLU A 129 10.88 -18.26 -13.91
N PRO A 130 11.88 -18.74 -14.67
CA PRO A 130 13.17 -18.06 -14.79
C PRO A 130 13.02 -16.59 -15.17
N ALA A 131 13.85 -15.73 -14.58
CA ALA A 131 13.86 -14.30 -14.90
C ALA A 131 14.35 -14.05 -16.34
N GLU A 132 14.14 -12.83 -16.82
CA GLU A 132 14.60 -12.41 -18.14
C GLU A 132 16.12 -12.64 -18.32
N PRO A 133 16.60 -13.00 -19.52
CA PRO A 133 18.03 -13.29 -19.76
C PRO A 133 18.99 -12.19 -19.30
N LYS A 134 18.55 -10.93 -19.34
CA LYS A 134 19.30 -9.77 -18.82
C LYS A 134 19.54 -9.87 -17.32
N VAL A 135 18.52 -10.26 -16.55
CA VAL A 135 18.61 -10.43 -15.09
C VAL A 135 19.50 -11.62 -14.76
N ILE A 136 19.30 -12.76 -15.44
CA ILE A 136 20.16 -13.95 -15.27
C ILE A 136 21.63 -13.59 -15.53
N SER A 137 21.92 -12.90 -16.64
CA SER A 137 23.28 -12.49 -16.98
C SER A 137 23.89 -11.55 -15.93
N ALA A 138 23.11 -10.60 -15.40
CA ALA A 138 23.57 -9.69 -14.36
C ALA A 138 23.85 -10.40 -13.02
N VAL A 139 22.96 -11.31 -12.60
CA VAL A 139 23.15 -12.12 -11.39
C VAL A 139 24.33 -13.07 -11.55
N ARG A 140 24.50 -13.70 -12.72
CA ARG A 140 25.66 -14.55 -13.02
C ARG A 140 26.96 -13.77 -12.90
N LYS A 141 27.04 -12.55 -13.46
CA LYS A 141 28.23 -11.70 -13.31
C LYS A 141 28.45 -11.22 -11.88
N THR A 142 27.39 -11.05 -11.11
CA THR A 142 27.47 -10.78 -9.68
C THR A 142 28.09 -11.95 -8.91
N PHE A 143 27.65 -13.18 -9.18
CA PHE A 143 28.23 -14.39 -8.58
C PHE A 143 29.71 -14.55 -8.96
N LYS A 144 30.02 -14.39 -10.25
CA LYS A 144 31.39 -14.41 -10.79
C LYS A 144 32.30 -13.44 -10.04
N SER A 145 31.93 -12.16 -9.98
CA SER A 145 32.77 -11.13 -9.36
C SER A 145 32.92 -11.33 -7.86
N THR A 146 31.87 -11.81 -7.18
CA THR A 146 31.94 -12.12 -5.74
C THR A 146 32.93 -13.27 -5.49
N ALA A 147 32.89 -14.31 -6.32
CA ALA A 147 33.84 -15.42 -6.25
C ALA A 147 35.28 -14.95 -6.52
N GLU A 148 35.50 -14.11 -7.54
CA GLU A 148 36.82 -13.54 -7.86
C GLU A 148 37.40 -12.75 -6.68
N VAL A 149 36.60 -11.90 -6.01
CA VAL A 149 37.02 -11.13 -4.83
C VAL A 149 37.42 -12.05 -3.67
N ARG A 150 36.79 -13.22 -3.54
CA ARG A 150 37.11 -14.22 -2.51
C ARG A 150 38.09 -15.31 -2.98
N GLY A 151 38.68 -15.16 -4.16
CA GLY A 151 39.65 -16.11 -4.71
C GLY A 151 39.09 -17.50 -4.98
N ARG A 152 37.80 -17.60 -5.31
CA ARG A 152 37.09 -18.86 -5.63
C ARG A 152 36.94 -19.01 -7.13
N GLU A 153 36.89 -20.24 -7.62
CA GLU A 153 36.78 -20.53 -9.07
C GLU A 153 35.51 -19.88 -9.66
N PRO A 154 35.62 -18.85 -10.52
CA PRO A 154 34.46 -18.08 -10.93
C PRO A 154 33.45 -18.88 -11.77
N ALA A 155 33.91 -19.87 -12.54
CA ALA A 155 33.02 -20.70 -13.37
C ALA A 155 32.01 -21.50 -12.53
N VAL A 156 32.43 -21.98 -11.35
CA VAL A 156 31.56 -22.70 -10.40
C VAL A 156 30.45 -21.78 -9.88
N ALA A 157 30.76 -20.53 -9.54
CA ALA A 157 29.75 -19.56 -9.12
C ALA A 157 28.82 -19.16 -10.28
N GLU A 158 29.34 -19.05 -11.51
CA GLU A 158 28.50 -18.79 -12.69
C GLU A 158 27.53 -19.95 -12.96
N ALA A 159 27.97 -21.21 -12.81
CA ALA A 159 27.15 -22.41 -13.00
C ALA A 159 26.06 -22.60 -11.93
N MET A 160 26.22 -22.02 -10.74
CA MET A 160 25.13 -21.96 -9.76
C MET A 160 23.96 -21.11 -10.23
N VAL A 161 24.16 -20.17 -11.16
CA VAL A 161 23.13 -19.21 -11.60
C VAL A 161 22.55 -19.58 -12.95
N ASP A 162 23.40 -19.95 -13.91
CA ASP A 162 23.03 -20.13 -15.30
C ASP A 162 23.31 -21.58 -15.74
N PRO A 163 22.27 -22.39 -16.02
CA PRO A 163 22.42 -23.77 -16.49
C PRO A 163 23.22 -23.90 -17.80
N ALA A 164 23.37 -22.82 -18.58
CA ALA A 164 24.20 -22.86 -19.79
C ALA A 164 25.71 -22.88 -19.50
N VAL A 165 26.14 -22.72 -18.24
CA VAL A 165 27.54 -22.75 -17.86
C VAL A 165 27.94 -24.17 -17.48
N GLU A 166 28.69 -24.81 -18.35
CA GLU A 166 29.31 -26.11 -18.08
C GLU A 166 30.61 -25.95 -17.27
N VAL A 167 30.82 -26.83 -16.29
CA VAL A 167 32.11 -26.98 -15.61
C VAL A 167 32.50 -28.46 -15.69
N GLU A 168 33.53 -28.75 -16.49
CA GLU A 168 33.97 -30.11 -16.77
C GLU A 168 34.25 -30.89 -15.47
N GLY A 169 33.59 -32.04 -15.31
CA GLY A 169 33.74 -32.89 -14.12
C GLY A 169 32.98 -32.41 -12.87
N LEU A 170 32.08 -31.43 -13.02
CA LEU A 170 31.19 -30.95 -11.96
C LEU A 170 29.72 -30.86 -12.40
N VAL A 171 29.43 -30.16 -13.50
CA VAL A 171 28.04 -29.97 -13.99
C VAL A 171 28.01 -29.88 -15.50
N ALA A 172 27.07 -30.58 -16.11
CA ALA A 172 26.86 -30.59 -17.56
C ALA A 172 26.03 -29.38 -18.01
N GLU A 173 26.17 -28.99 -19.28
CA GLU A 173 25.32 -27.95 -19.87
C GLU A 173 23.83 -28.33 -19.77
N GLY A 174 23.02 -27.39 -19.31
CA GLY A 174 21.58 -27.55 -19.09
C GLY A 174 21.20 -27.95 -17.67
N GLU A 175 22.16 -28.27 -16.80
CA GLU A 175 21.92 -28.60 -15.40
C GLU A 175 22.30 -27.43 -14.48
N LEU A 176 21.48 -27.20 -13.44
CA LEU A 176 21.75 -26.15 -12.46
C LEU A 176 22.67 -26.69 -11.35
N LEU A 177 23.80 -26.03 -11.13
CA LEU A 177 24.77 -26.51 -10.14
C LEU A 177 24.28 -26.32 -8.71
N THR A 178 24.42 -27.39 -7.95
CA THR A 178 24.31 -27.39 -6.50
C THR A 178 25.47 -28.22 -5.93
N LEU A 179 26.27 -27.63 -5.05
CA LEU A 179 27.39 -28.28 -4.40
C LEU A 179 26.95 -28.98 -3.11
N THR A 180 27.33 -30.24 -2.99
CA THR A 180 27.48 -30.94 -1.71
C THR A 180 28.74 -30.49 -0.97
N ALA A 181 28.85 -30.84 0.30
CA ALA A 181 30.04 -30.56 1.11
C ALA A 181 31.35 -31.09 0.47
N ASP A 182 31.34 -32.31 -0.08
CA ASP A 182 32.53 -32.93 -0.70
C ASP A 182 32.93 -32.25 -2.01
N GLU A 183 31.94 -31.86 -2.83
CA GLU A 183 32.19 -31.09 -4.05
C GLU A 183 32.69 -29.69 -3.73
N ALA A 184 32.12 -29.03 -2.73
CA ALA A 184 32.57 -27.72 -2.28
C ALA A 184 34.03 -27.74 -1.82
N LEU A 185 34.45 -28.78 -1.09
CA LEU A 185 35.86 -28.99 -0.71
C LEU A 185 36.75 -29.18 -1.95
N LYS A 186 36.33 -30.04 -2.88
CA LYS A 186 37.11 -30.35 -4.09
C LYS A 186 37.31 -29.13 -4.99
N TRP A 187 36.30 -28.26 -5.09
CA TRP A 187 36.27 -27.13 -6.02
C TRP A 187 36.62 -25.77 -5.36
N GLY A 188 37.10 -25.76 -4.11
CA GLY A 188 37.55 -24.54 -3.44
C GLY A 188 36.43 -23.61 -2.97
N TYR A 189 35.25 -24.17 -2.69
CA TYR A 189 34.08 -23.49 -2.12
C TYR A 189 33.81 -23.87 -0.66
N ALA A 190 34.72 -24.63 -0.02
CA ALA A 190 34.73 -24.87 1.41
C ALA A 190 36.16 -25.08 1.93
N GLU A 191 36.45 -24.62 3.15
CA GLU A 191 37.72 -24.95 3.84
C GLU A 191 37.61 -26.21 4.71
N GLY A 192 36.38 -26.67 4.99
CA GLY A 192 36.17 -27.84 5.85
C GLY A 192 34.71 -28.23 6.03
N THR A 193 34.52 -29.34 6.75
CA THR A 193 33.22 -29.77 7.24
C THR A 193 33.23 -29.85 8.76
N ALA A 194 32.12 -29.46 9.38
CA ALA A 194 31.95 -29.51 10.83
C ALA A 194 30.53 -29.98 11.16
N ARG A 195 30.39 -30.95 12.08
CA ARG A 195 29.07 -31.53 12.41
C ARG A 195 28.09 -30.53 13.02
N ASP A 196 28.62 -29.57 13.74
CA ASP A 196 27.90 -28.57 14.49
C ASP A 196 28.80 -27.35 14.72
N LEU A 197 28.22 -26.28 15.26
CA LEU A 197 28.94 -25.05 15.61
C LEU A 197 30.10 -25.33 16.58
N THR A 198 29.93 -26.24 17.54
CA THR A 198 30.97 -26.64 18.49
C THR A 198 32.16 -27.32 17.79
N GLY A 199 31.90 -28.18 16.82
CA GLY A 199 32.91 -28.80 15.97
C GLY A 199 33.65 -27.77 15.12
N LEU A 200 32.92 -26.80 14.57
CA LEU A 200 33.49 -25.72 13.79
C LEU A 200 34.44 -24.86 14.64
N LEU A 201 34.01 -24.44 15.82
CA LEU A 201 34.85 -23.64 16.73
C LEU A 201 36.14 -24.37 17.15
N ARG A 202 36.09 -25.70 17.31
CA ARG A 202 37.31 -26.50 17.54
C ARG A 202 38.25 -26.51 16.34
N GLN A 203 37.71 -26.62 15.14
CA GLN A 203 38.52 -26.61 13.92
C GLN A 203 39.17 -25.24 13.67
N LEU A 204 38.51 -24.17 14.12
CA LEU A 204 38.97 -22.79 13.95
C LEU A 204 39.86 -22.27 15.07
N ASP A 205 40.14 -23.09 16.10
CA ASP A 205 40.85 -22.69 17.32
C ASP A 205 40.16 -21.54 18.08
N LEU A 206 38.83 -21.59 18.12
CA LEU A 206 37.94 -20.60 18.75
C LEU A 206 37.09 -21.19 19.89
N SER A 207 37.56 -22.27 20.52
CA SER A 207 36.76 -23.02 21.50
C SER A 207 36.64 -22.36 22.86
N GLY A 208 37.56 -21.47 23.24
CA GLY A 208 37.50 -20.71 24.48
C GLY A 208 36.79 -19.36 24.35
N ALA A 209 36.41 -18.97 23.13
CA ALA A 209 35.81 -17.68 22.86
C ALA A 209 34.38 -17.60 23.42
N GLU A 210 34.04 -16.43 23.99
CA GLU A 210 32.66 -16.14 24.38
C GLU A 210 31.77 -16.08 23.13
N LEU A 211 30.79 -16.99 23.03
CA LEU A 211 29.83 -16.97 21.94
C LEU A 211 28.74 -15.94 22.21
N ARG A 212 28.68 -14.91 21.36
CA ARG A 212 27.63 -13.90 21.38
C ARG A 212 26.65 -14.14 20.24
N SER A 213 25.53 -14.76 20.56
CA SER A 213 24.40 -14.86 19.63
C SER A 213 23.57 -13.58 19.73
N LEU A 214 23.68 -12.70 18.75
CA LEU A 214 22.76 -11.57 18.64
C LEU A 214 21.46 -12.12 18.06
N GLN A 215 20.45 -12.29 18.91
CA GLN A 215 19.12 -12.55 18.38
C GLN A 215 18.57 -11.30 17.71
N PRO A 216 17.72 -11.44 16.68
CA PRO A 216 17.00 -10.31 16.13
C PRO A 216 16.23 -9.60 17.24
N SER A 217 16.38 -8.28 17.34
CA SER A 217 15.69 -7.47 18.33
C SER A 217 14.16 -7.55 18.11
N PRO A 218 13.31 -7.24 19.12
CA PRO A 218 11.87 -7.16 18.91
C PRO A 218 11.48 -6.23 17.76
N ALA A 219 12.21 -5.12 17.59
CA ALA A 219 12.02 -4.19 16.49
C ALA A 219 12.37 -4.84 15.14
N GLU A 220 13.51 -5.54 15.04
CA GLU A 220 13.90 -6.25 13.82
C GLU A 220 12.92 -7.37 13.46
N ARG A 221 12.43 -8.12 14.45
CA ARG A 221 11.39 -9.14 14.22
C ARG A 221 10.11 -8.53 13.65
N LEU A 222 9.70 -7.38 14.17
CA LEU A 222 8.55 -6.65 13.64
C LEU A 222 8.82 -6.17 12.20
N VAL A 223 9.99 -5.61 11.93
CA VAL A 223 10.38 -5.19 10.57
C VAL A 223 10.35 -6.38 9.63
N ARG A 224 11.00 -7.50 9.98
CA ARG A 224 10.97 -8.74 9.18
C ARG A 224 9.55 -9.17 8.87
N PHE A 225 8.67 -9.23 9.88
CA PHE A 225 7.27 -9.58 9.70
C PHE A 225 6.53 -8.62 8.75
N LEU A 226 6.72 -7.30 8.90
CA LEU A 226 6.06 -6.29 8.05
C LEU A 226 6.63 -6.26 6.62
N THR A 227 7.89 -6.65 6.43
CA THR A 227 8.57 -6.66 5.12
C THR A 227 8.54 -8.03 4.43
N GLU A 228 8.00 -9.06 5.08
CA GLU A 228 7.84 -10.37 4.48
C GLU A 228 6.95 -10.24 3.23
N PRO A 229 7.34 -10.79 2.06
CA PRO A 229 6.68 -10.48 0.78
C PRO A 229 5.16 -10.70 0.79
N VAL A 230 4.71 -11.75 1.47
CA VAL A 230 3.28 -12.07 1.60
C VAL A 230 2.58 -11.08 2.54
N ILE A 231 3.19 -10.73 3.67
CA ILE A 231 2.57 -9.80 4.64
C ILE A 231 2.55 -8.38 4.07
N ALA A 232 3.65 -7.95 3.46
CA ALA A 232 3.76 -6.65 2.80
C ALA A 232 2.70 -6.48 1.70
N SER A 233 2.51 -7.49 0.84
CA SER A 233 1.48 -7.44 -0.20
C SER A 233 0.06 -7.41 0.39
N LEU A 234 -0.22 -8.21 1.42
CA LEU A 234 -1.50 -8.19 2.12
C LEU A 234 -1.78 -6.84 2.79
N LEU A 235 -0.82 -6.25 3.50
CA LEU A 235 -0.97 -4.92 4.13
C LEU A 235 -1.28 -3.83 3.10
N PHE A 236 -0.59 -3.84 1.97
CA PHE A 236 -0.84 -2.88 0.89
C PHE A 236 -2.22 -3.08 0.27
N THR A 237 -2.56 -4.32 -0.12
CA THR A 237 -3.84 -4.63 -0.77
C THR A 237 -5.03 -4.39 0.16
N ILE A 238 -4.98 -4.88 1.39
CA ILE A 238 -6.05 -4.66 2.39
C ILE A 238 -6.15 -3.16 2.70
N GLY A 239 -5.01 -2.49 2.93
CA GLY A 239 -4.98 -1.05 3.21
C GLY A 239 -5.64 -0.24 2.11
N PHE A 240 -5.29 -0.52 0.86
CA PHE A 240 -5.86 0.15 -0.31
C PHE A 240 -7.36 -0.18 -0.49
N LEU A 241 -7.77 -1.45 -0.38
CA LEU A 241 -9.17 -1.85 -0.54
C LEU A 241 -10.07 -1.26 0.55
N LEU A 242 -9.59 -1.16 1.79
CA LEU A 242 -10.33 -0.55 2.89
C LEU A 242 -10.51 0.96 2.69
N LEU A 243 -9.47 1.66 2.20
CA LEU A 243 -9.60 3.07 1.80
C LEU A 243 -10.56 3.26 0.63
N LEU A 244 -10.49 2.41 -0.39
CA LEU A 244 -11.46 2.44 -1.48
C LEU A 244 -12.88 2.19 -0.99
N GLY A 245 -13.06 1.22 -0.08
CA GLY A 245 -14.35 0.93 0.54
C GLY A 245 -14.92 2.14 1.28
N GLU A 246 -14.08 2.87 2.01
CA GLU A 246 -14.48 4.08 2.75
C GLU A 246 -14.99 5.19 1.80
N LEU A 247 -14.44 5.32 0.59
CA LEU A 247 -14.92 6.31 -0.40
C LEU A 247 -16.36 6.05 -0.87
N PHE A 248 -16.85 4.82 -0.72
CA PHE A 248 -18.24 4.45 -1.05
C PHE A 248 -19.18 4.48 0.17
N THR A 249 -18.68 4.82 1.36
CA THR A 249 -19.46 4.93 2.59
C THR A 249 -19.64 6.39 3.01
N GLU A 250 -20.77 6.71 3.63
CA GLU A 250 -21.00 8.04 4.18
C GLU A 250 -20.23 8.20 5.51
N GLY A 251 -19.20 9.04 5.51
CA GLY A 251 -18.43 9.40 6.70
C GLY A 251 -16.96 8.97 6.62
N PHE A 252 -16.23 9.13 7.74
CA PHE A 252 -14.93 8.51 7.97
C PHE A 252 -15.08 7.53 9.13
N GLY A 253 -14.91 6.24 8.86
CA GLY A 253 -15.20 5.16 9.78
C GLY A 253 -14.02 4.20 10.01
N VAL A 254 -14.39 3.00 10.42
CA VAL A 254 -13.43 1.93 10.77
C VAL A 254 -12.65 1.46 9.54
N LEU A 255 -13.24 1.50 8.34
CA LEU A 255 -12.56 1.07 7.11
C LEU A 255 -11.43 2.04 6.76
N GLY A 256 -11.69 3.35 6.78
CA GLY A 256 -10.71 4.39 6.54
C GLY A 256 -9.53 4.32 7.53
N LEU A 257 -9.83 4.21 8.82
CA LEU A 257 -8.80 4.12 9.86
C LEU A 257 -7.96 2.83 9.73
N SER A 258 -8.62 1.70 9.50
CA SER A 258 -7.93 0.41 9.32
C SER A 258 -7.09 0.42 8.04
N GLY A 259 -7.59 1.02 6.95
CA GLY A 259 -6.88 1.18 5.70
C GLY A 259 -5.62 2.04 5.84
N LEU A 260 -5.74 3.19 6.49
CA LEU A 260 -4.60 4.05 6.83
C LEU A 260 -3.60 3.32 7.73
N ALA A 261 -4.06 2.59 8.75
CA ALA A 261 -3.19 1.85 9.66
C ALA A 261 -2.40 0.74 8.92
N SER A 262 -3.05 0.00 8.03
CA SER A 262 -2.39 -1.03 7.21
C SER A 262 -1.34 -0.44 6.27
N LEU A 263 -1.67 0.65 5.57
CA LEU A 263 -0.70 1.34 4.71
C LEU A 263 0.43 1.97 5.51
N ALA A 264 0.14 2.57 6.67
CA ALA A 264 1.15 3.12 7.56
C ALA A 264 2.11 2.02 8.04
N ALA A 265 1.60 0.85 8.45
CA ALA A 265 2.42 -0.29 8.84
C ALA A 265 3.30 -0.79 7.69
N PHE A 266 2.75 -0.88 6.48
CA PHE A 266 3.49 -1.23 5.26
C PHE A 266 4.65 -0.24 5.02
N PHE A 267 4.37 1.05 4.90
CA PHE A 267 5.39 2.05 4.61
C PHE A 267 6.41 2.19 5.74
N TRP A 268 5.96 2.12 6.99
CA TRP A 268 6.83 2.17 8.16
C TRP A 268 7.83 1.00 8.20
N GLY A 269 7.36 -0.23 7.93
CA GLY A 269 8.22 -1.41 7.86
C GLY A 269 9.31 -1.27 6.78
N HIS A 270 8.95 -0.79 5.60
CA HIS A 270 9.89 -0.60 4.49
C HIS A 270 10.88 0.56 4.71
N TYR A 271 10.45 1.60 5.44
CA TYR A 271 11.32 2.68 5.88
C TYR A 271 12.37 2.17 6.88
N LEU A 272 11.94 1.42 7.91
CA LEU A 272 12.86 0.85 8.90
C LEU A 272 13.85 -0.16 8.30
N ALA A 273 13.48 -0.85 7.22
CA ALA A 273 14.38 -1.71 6.47
C ALA A 273 15.39 -0.95 5.59
N GLY A 274 15.30 0.39 5.50
CA GLY A 274 16.24 1.23 4.75
C GLY A 274 16.04 1.20 3.23
N LEU A 275 14.86 0.81 2.75
CA LEU A 275 14.59 0.56 1.32
C LEU A 275 13.95 1.73 0.61
N THR A 276 13.08 2.42 1.33
CA THR A 276 12.35 3.60 0.86
C THR A 276 12.86 4.78 1.65
N GLY A 277 13.48 5.74 0.97
CA GLY A 277 13.70 7.02 1.62
C GLY A 277 12.38 7.75 1.85
N TRP A 278 12.42 8.69 2.80
CA TRP A 278 11.27 9.45 3.28
C TRP A 278 10.47 10.15 2.17
N GLU A 279 11.11 10.47 1.05
CA GLU A 279 10.61 11.29 -0.04
C GLU A 279 9.39 10.66 -0.73
N GLY A 280 9.46 9.38 -1.12
CA GLY A 280 8.36 8.70 -1.82
C GLY A 280 7.14 8.50 -0.93
N THR A 281 7.36 7.95 0.28
CA THR A 281 6.32 7.77 1.29
C THR A 281 5.70 9.08 1.73
N ALA A 282 6.50 10.12 1.99
CA ALA A 282 6.00 11.44 2.38
C ALA A 282 5.16 12.05 1.26
N LEU A 283 5.54 11.88 -0.01
CA LEU A 283 4.76 12.39 -1.14
C LEU A 283 3.41 11.66 -1.28
N ILE A 284 3.38 10.34 -1.07
CA ILE A 284 2.13 9.55 -1.06
C ILE A 284 1.22 10.02 0.09
N LEU A 285 1.76 10.14 1.31
CA LEU A 285 0.99 10.59 2.48
C LEU A 285 0.51 12.03 2.32
N LEU A 286 1.34 12.92 1.78
CA LEU A 286 0.96 14.28 1.42
C LEU A 286 -0.15 14.27 0.36
N GLY A 287 -0.04 13.40 -0.65
CA GLY A 287 -1.05 13.21 -1.67
C GLY A 287 -2.40 12.80 -1.09
N LEU A 288 -2.40 11.80 -0.20
CA LEU A 288 -3.58 11.36 0.54
C LEU A 288 -4.16 12.48 1.43
N ALA A 289 -3.32 13.24 2.11
CA ALA A 289 -3.75 14.35 2.96
C ALA A 289 -4.39 15.49 2.14
N LEU A 290 -3.82 15.82 0.99
CA LEU A 290 -4.37 16.82 0.06
C LEU A 290 -5.69 16.36 -0.55
N LEU A 291 -5.82 15.07 -0.87
CA LEU A 291 -7.08 14.48 -1.33
C LEU A 291 -8.15 14.49 -0.23
N ALA A 292 -7.78 14.19 1.01
CA ALA A 292 -8.69 14.29 2.15
C ALA A 292 -9.10 15.76 2.40
N LEU A 293 -8.16 16.69 2.33
CA LEU A 293 -8.44 18.13 2.45
C LEU A 293 -9.46 18.59 1.40
N GLU A 294 -9.29 18.16 0.14
CA GLU A 294 -10.24 18.44 -0.93
C GLU A 294 -11.59 17.80 -0.65
N ALA A 295 -11.63 16.52 -0.28
CA ALA A 295 -12.88 15.78 -0.09
C ALA A 295 -13.71 16.27 1.11
N PHE A 296 -13.07 16.72 2.19
CA PHE A 296 -13.77 17.04 3.45
C PHE A 296 -13.88 18.54 3.74
N ILE A 297 -12.98 19.38 3.23
CA ILE A 297 -12.92 20.80 3.60
C ILE A 297 -13.28 21.71 2.43
N LEU A 298 -12.89 21.36 1.21
CA LEU A 298 -13.07 22.23 0.05
C LEU A 298 -14.34 21.88 -0.75
N PRO A 299 -15.19 22.86 -1.08
CA PRO A 299 -16.33 22.61 -1.96
C PRO A 299 -15.87 22.53 -3.43
N GLY A 300 -15.88 21.33 -4.01
CA GLY A 300 -15.58 21.10 -5.44
C GLY A 300 -14.42 20.13 -5.67
N PHE A 301 -13.82 20.18 -6.87
CA PHE A 301 -12.54 19.54 -7.17
C PHE A 301 -11.57 20.61 -7.68
N GLY A 302 -10.69 21.06 -6.80
CA GLY A 302 -9.78 22.18 -6.99
C GLY A 302 -8.31 21.77 -7.02
N ILE A 303 -7.47 22.76 -6.69
CA ILE A 303 -6.01 22.64 -6.76
C ILE A 303 -5.48 21.60 -5.76
N ALA A 304 -6.11 21.47 -4.59
CA ALA A 304 -5.66 20.48 -3.60
C ALA A 304 -5.94 19.05 -4.08
N GLY A 305 -7.08 18.79 -4.70
CA GLY A 305 -7.37 17.50 -5.36
C GLY A 305 -6.35 17.14 -6.44
N ILE A 306 -6.07 18.06 -7.36
CA ILE A 306 -5.09 17.84 -8.45
C ILE A 306 -3.68 17.64 -7.88
N ALA A 307 -3.24 18.52 -6.96
CA ALA A 307 -1.94 18.41 -6.32
C ALA A 307 -1.81 17.11 -5.52
N GLY A 308 -2.91 16.66 -4.88
CA GLY A 308 -2.98 15.40 -4.17
C GLY A 308 -2.79 14.19 -5.06
N ILE A 309 -3.47 14.16 -6.21
CA ILE A 309 -3.26 13.10 -7.23
C ILE A 309 -1.81 13.12 -7.73
N VAL A 310 -1.29 14.30 -8.10
CA VAL A 310 0.09 14.42 -8.61
C VAL A 310 1.11 13.96 -7.57
N ALA A 311 0.94 14.33 -6.30
CA ALA A 311 1.80 13.90 -5.21
C ALA A 311 1.71 12.38 -4.97
N LEU A 312 0.51 11.80 -5.05
CA LEU A 312 0.29 10.35 -4.88
C LEU A 312 0.93 9.55 -6.03
N LEU A 313 0.74 9.98 -7.28
CA LEU A 313 1.33 9.35 -8.46
C LEU A 313 2.85 9.54 -8.51
N GLY A 314 3.35 10.73 -8.16
CA GLY A 314 4.77 11.02 -8.08
C GLY A 314 5.45 10.20 -6.97
N GLY A 315 4.79 10.04 -5.82
CA GLY A 315 5.30 9.23 -4.72
C GLY A 315 5.30 7.73 -5.06
N LEU A 316 4.26 7.26 -5.76
CA LEU A 316 4.23 5.89 -6.29
C LEU A 316 5.36 5.67 -7.31
N PHE A 317 5.58 6.61 -8.23
CA PHE A 317 6.68 6.56 -9.18
C PHE A 317 8.04 6.49 -8.48
N LEU A 318 8.31 7.34 -7.49
CA LEU A 318 9.56 7.32 -6.73
C LEU A 318 9.76 6.02 -5.94
N THR A 319 8.67 5.42 -5.48
CA THR A 319 8.72 4.13 -4.75
C THR A 319 9.05 2.98 -5.69
N VAL A 320 8.53 2.99 -6.91
CA VAL A 320 8.75 1.95 -7.92
C VAL A 320 10.09 2.10 -8.64
N ALA A 321 10.52 3.34 -8.93
CA ALA A 321 11.72 3.61 -9.71
C ALA A 321 13.04 3.39 -8.94
N GLY A 322 13.00 3.23 -7.61
CA GLY A 322 14.20 3.01 -6.79
C GLY A 322 15.19 4.18 -6.85
N ARG A 323 16.29 4.09 -6.08
CA ARG A 323 17.34 5.13 -6.03
C ARG A 323 18.62 4.81 -6.78
N GLU A 324 18.88 3.54 -7.05
CA GLU A 324 20.27 3.16 -7.36
C GLU A 324 20.53 2.71 -8.79
N ILE A 325 19.54 2.40 -9.63
CA ILE A 325 19.82 2.13 -11.05
C ILE A 325 18.65 2.58 -11.95
N VAL A 326 18.59 3.86 -12.29
CA VAL A 326 17.58 4.36 -13.25
C VAL A 326 17.93 3.87 -14.66
N THR A 327 17.54 2.65 -15.01
CA THR A 327 17.55 2.16 -16.38
C THR A 327 16.30 2.62 -17.13
N SER A 328 16.39 2.79 -18.46
CA SER A 328 15.26 3.20 -19.30
C SER A 328 14.04 2.27 -19.17
N GLU A 329 14.27 1.00 -18.82
CA GLU A 329 13.22 -0.01 -18.57
C GLU A 329 12.52 0.19 -17.23
N GLU A 330 13.22 0.59 -16.17
CA GLU A 330 12.60 0.86 -14.87
C GLU A 330 11.78 2.16 -14.89
N ILE A 331 12.25 3.19 -15.62
CA ILE A 331 11.43 4.36 -15.94
C ILE A 331 10.18 3.93 -16.71
N ALA A 332 10.33 3.09 -17.73
CA ALA A 332 9.19 2.61 -18.51
C ALA A 332 8.20 1.80 -17.64
N ARG A 333 8.68 0.92 -16.75
CA ARG A 333 7.86 0.17 -15.78
C ARG A 333 7.17 1.09 -14.77
N GLY A 334 7.84 2.13 -14.28
CA GLY A 334 7.25 3.15 -13.40
C GLY A 334 6.14 3.94 -14.12
N VAL A 335 6.41 4.36 -15.36
CA VAL A 335 5.43 5.07 -16.20
C VAL A 335 4.24 4.18 -16.56
N THR A 336 4.46 2.91 -16.91
CA THR A 336 3.36 1.98 -17.21
C THR A 336 2.57 1.64 -15.96
N ALA A 337 3.20 1.45 -14.80
CA ALA A 337 2.49 1.23 -13.54
C ALA A 337 1.58 2.43 -13.18
N VAL A 338 2.10 3.66 -13.32
CA VAL A 338 1.31 4.89 -13.13
C VAL A 338 0.16 4.98 -14.13
N ALA A 339 0.43 4.69 -15.41
CA ALA A 339 -0.58 4.71 -16.46
C ALA A 339 -1.69 3.66 -16.22
N VAL A 340 -1.33 2.44 -15.84
CA VAL A 340 -2.28 1.37 -15.50
C VAL A 340 -3.10 1.77 -14.27
N ALA A 341 -2.46 2.26 -13.20
CA ALA A 341 -3.16 2.71 -12.01
C ALA A 341 -4.17 3.83 -12.33
N LEU A 342 -3.80 4.79 -13.16
CA LEU A 342 -4.69 5.85 -13.66
C LEU A 342 -5.87 5.29 -14.46
N VAL A 343 -5.61 4.39 -15.41
CA VAL A 343 -6.65 3.78 -16.25
C VAL A 343 -7.61 2.93 -15.40
N THR A 344 -7.09 2.14 -14.47
CA THR A 344 -7.89 1.32 -13.55
C THR A 344 -8.71 2.20 -12.59
N ALA A 345 -8.14 3.30 -12.09
CA ALA A 345 -8.87 4.26 -11.26
C ALA A 345 -10.00 4.94 -12.05
N VAL A 346 -9.72 5.44 -13.25
CA VAL A 346 -10.73 6.07 -14.12
C VAL A 346 -11.81 5.08 -14.50
N PHE A 347 -11.44 3.85 -14.88
CA PHE A 347 -12.40 2.80 -15.20
C PHE A 347 -13.20 2.36 -13.97
N GLY A 348 -12.59 2.25 -12.80
CA GLY A 348 -13.26 1.93 -11.54
C GLY A 348 -14.26 3.02 -11.13
N VAL A 349 -13.91 4.29 -11.29
CA VAL A 349 -14.81 5.43 -11.06
C VAL A 349 -15.94 5.44 -12.09
N LEU A 350 -15.64 5.27 -13.38
CA LEU A 350 -16.64 5.24 -14.45
C LEU A 350 -17.61 4.06 -14.28
N MET A 351 -17.07 2.89 -13.98
CA MET A 351 -17.84 1.67 -13.73
C MET A 351 -18.65 1.79 -12.43
N GLY A 352 -18.07 2.40 -11.38
CA GLY A 352 -18.78 2.78 -10.17
C GLY A 352 -19.97 3.68 -10.52
N LEU A 353 -19.76 4.78 -11.25
CA LEU A 353 -20.83 5.69 -11.68
C LEU A 353 -21.89 5.01 -12.58
N LEU A 354 -21.52 3.99 -13.36
CA LEU A 354 -22.41 3.24 -14.26
C LEU A 354 -23.15 2.09 -13.55
N LEU A 355 -22.55 1.46 -12.54
CA LEU A 355 -23.09 0.29 -11.83
C LEU A 355 -23.76 0.66 -10.52
N LEU A 356 -23.29 1.69 -9.80
CA LEU A 356 -23.89 2.19 -8.56
C LEU A 356 -25.39 2.44 -8.73
N PRO A 357 -25.90 3.13 -9.77
CA PRO A 357 -27.34 3.38 -9.94
C PRO A 357 -28.20 2.12 -10.12
N ARG A 358 -27.59 0.95 -10.39
CA ARG A 358 -28.29 -0.32 -10.65
C ARG A 358 -28.42 -1.21 -9.41
N ILE A 359 -27.71 -0.93 -8.32
CA ILE A 359 -27.78 -1.70 -7.08
C ILE A 359 -28.86 -1.06 -6.19
N ALA A 360 -29.90 -1.80 -5.81
CA ALA A 360 -31.10 -1.26 -5.15
C ALA A 360 -30.82 -0.42 -3.87
N THR A 361 -29.70 -0.70 -3.19
CA THR A 361 -29.28 -0.03 -1.95
C THR A 361 -28.64 1.34 -2.17
N SER A 362 -28.10 1.62 -3.37
CA SER A 362 -27.43 2.89 -3.69
C SER A 362 -28.38 4.07 -3.90
N ARG A 363 -29.68 3.81 -4.11
CA ARG A 363 -30.73 4.84 -4.16
C ARG A 363 -30.84 5.64 -2.85
N ARG A 364 -30.24 5.15 -1.76
CA ARG A 364 -30.15 5.87 -0.47
C ARG A 364 -28.86 6.68 -0.29
N LEU A 365 -27.81 6.39 -1.06
CA LEU A 365 -26.49 7.04 -0.97
C LEU A 365 -26.26 8.07 -2.11
N VAL A 366 -26.99 7.94 -3.23
CA VAL A 366 -27.06 8.99 -4.24
C VAL A 366 -28.09 10.02 -3.77
N LEU A 367 -27.59 11.12 -3.23
CA LEU A 367 -28.39 12.30 -2.91
C LEU A 367 -29.23 12.67 -4.16
N GLN A 368 -30.54 12.42 -4.11
CA GLN A 368 -31.50 12.82 -5.16
C GLN A 368 -31.62 14.36 -5.31
N ALA A 369 -30.76 15.15 -4.67
CA ALA A 369 -30.90 16.60 -4.62
C ALA A 369 -30.41 17.35 -5.88
N ARG A 370 -29.87 16.69 -6.91
CA ARG A 370 -29.45 17.38 -8.15
C ARG A 370 -29.72 16.68 -9.49
N VAL A 371 -30.55 15.65 -9.53
CA VAL A 371 -30.99 15.06 -10.82
C VAL A 371 -32.33 15.63 -11.30
N ASP A 372 -33.14 16.23 -10.42
CA ASP A 372 -34.41 16.84 -10.83
C ASP A 372 -34.23 18.18 -11.58
N GLN A 373 -33.06 18.82 -11.48
CA GLN A 373 -32.76 20.01 -12.28
C GLN A 373 -32.21 19.68 -13.69
N ALA A 374 -31.63 18.50 -13.90
CA ALA A 374 -31.13 18.07 -15.21
C ALA A 374 -32.22 17.46 -16.11
N ALA A 375 -33.41 17.19 -15.57
CA ALA A 375 -34.60 16.78 -16.31
C ALA A 375 -35.22 17.92 -17.18
N THR A 376 -34.62 19.11 -17.19
CA THR A 376 -35.05 20.24 -18.03
C THR A 376 -34.07 20.56 -19.17
N SER A 377 -33.38 19.57 -19.73
CA SER A 377 -32.69 19.78 -21.02
C SER A 377 -33.69 19.73 -22.19
N PRO A 378 -33.80 20.78 -23.04
CA PRO A 378 -34.74 20.81 -24.17
C PRO A 378 -34.52 19.75 -25.26
N ARG A 379 -33.43 18.97 -25.19
CA ARG A 379 -32.95 18.13 -26.29
C ARG A 379 -33.61 16.76 -26.43
N ARG A 380 -34.36 16.27 -25.43
CA ARG A 380 -35.11 15.00 -25.54
C ARG A 380 -36.51 15.14 -26.14
N ARG A 381 -37.11 16.33 -26.10
CA ARG A 381 -38.49 16.56 -26.57
C ARG A 381 -38.69 16.42 -28.08
N PHE A 382 -37.62 16.42 -28.87
CA PHE A 382 -37.71 16.34 -30.34
C PHE A 382 -37.97 14.93 -30.87
N TRP A 383 -37.57 13.88 -30.14
CA TRP A 383 -37.69 12.49 -30.63
C TRP A 383 -38.96 11.77 -30.15
N GLU A 384 -39.62 12.28 -29.10
CA GLU A 384 -40.83 11.68 -28.53
C GLU A 384 -42.12 12.14 -29.23
N THR A 385 -42.10 13.23 -30.00
CA THR A 385 -43.27 13.72 -30.75
C THR A 385 -43.56 12.99 -32.06
N SER A 386 -42.74 12.00 -32.45
CA SER A 386 -42.80 11.35 -33.77
C SER A 386 -43.05 9.85 -33.73
N ALA A 387 -43.28 9.24 -32.56
CA ALA A 387 -43.61 7.81 -32.45
C ALA A 387 -45.13 7.62 -32.26
N PRO A 388 -45.78 6.69 -33.00
CA PRO A 388 -47.21 6.42 -32.84
C PRO A 388 -47.48 5.87 -31.44
N SER A 389 -48.52 6.40 -30.79
CA SER A 389 -48.96 6.03 -29.45
C SER A 389 -49.36 4.55 -29.36
N VAL A 390 -48.53 3.76 -28.68
CA VAL A 390 -48.93 2.45 -28.13
C VAL A 390 -49.31 2.67 -26.65
N PRO A 391 -50.48 2.20 -26.16
CA PRO A 391 -50.86 2.37 -24.76
C PRO A 391 -49.97 1.48 -23.88
N ALA A 392 -49.31 2.07 -22.89
CA ALA A 392 -48.58 1.32 -21.86
C ALA A 392 -49.55 0.72 -20.82
N PRO A 393 -49.25 -0.46 -20.24
CA PRO A 393 -50.12 -1.11 -19.27
C PRO A 393 -50.11 -0.40 -17.91
N GLN A 394 -51.28 -0.34 -17.27
CA GLN A 394 -51.47 0.19 -15.93
C GLN A 394 -50.69 -0.65 -14.90
N GLN A 395 -49.79 -0.01 -14.15
CA GLN A 395 -49.28 -0.55 -12.90
C GLN A 395 -49.96 0.15 -11.73
N GLU A 396 -50.62 -0.65 -10.90
CA GLU A 396 -51.18 -0.29 -9.61
C GLU A 396 -50.08 0.27 -8.70
N GLY A 397 -50.20 1.56 -8.38
CA GLY A 397 -49.45 2.24 -7.34
C GLY A 397 -50.36 2.47 -6.14
N THR A 398 -49.90 1.97 -5.00
CA THR A 398 -50.46 2.05 -3.65
C THR A 398 -50.87 3.47 -3.23
N SER A 399 -52.15 3.61 -2.84
CA SER A 399 -52.69 4.42 -1.74
C SER A 399 -51.82 5.59 -1.23
N GLY A 400 -51.94 6.74 -1.90
CA GLY A 400 -51.88 8.05 -1.26
C GLY A 400 -53.29 8.66 -1.33
N GLU A 401 -53.81 9.14 -0.20
CA GLU A 401 -55.13 9.78 -0.09
C GLU A 401 -55.36 10.78 -1.22
N GLN A 402 -56.35 10.51 -2.07
CA GLN A 402 -56.83 11.47 -3.06
C GLN A 402 -57.53 12.61 -2.31
N GLN A 403 -56.80 13.68 -2.03
CA GLN A 403 -57.41 14.98 -1.76
C GLN A 403 -58.26 15.37 -2.97
N PRO A 404 -59.54 15.73 -2.81
CA PRO A 404 -60.39 16.11 -3.93
C PRO A 404 -59.78 17.31 -4.65
N GLY A 405 -59.42 17.14 -5.92
CA GLY A 405 -58.76 18.18 -6.71
C GLY A 405 -59.60 19.45 -6.77
N LEU A 406 -58.94 20.61 -6.73
CA LEU A 406 -59.59 21.93 -6.70
C LEU A 406 -60.20 22.34 -8.04
N VAL A 407 -60.29 21.43 -9.01
CA VAL A 407 -60.78 21.70 -10.38
C VAL A 407 -62.24 22.15 -10.34
N GLY A 408 -62.55 23.26 -11.02
CA GLY A 408 -63.87 23.90 -11.04
C GLY A 408 -64.14 24.84 -9.87
N ARG A 409 -63.24 24.92 -8.87
CA ARG A 409 -63.39 25.88 -7.76
C ARG A 409 -62.97 27.27 -8.19
N ARG A 410 -63.68 28.27 -7.65
CA ARG A 410 -63.46 29.69 -7.92
C ARG A 410 -62.71 30.34 -6.76
N GLY A 411 -61.95 31.37 -7.09
CA GLY A 411 -61.20 32.17 -6.15
C GLY A 411 -60.85 33.53 -6.71
N VAL A 412 -59.91 34.20 -6.05
CA VAL A 412 -59.49 35.57 -6.40
C VAL A 412 -57.98 35.62 -6.49
N ALA A 413 -57.43 36.24 -7.53
CA ALA A 413 -56.00 36.50 -7.64
C ALA A 413 -55.53 37.41 -6.49
N LEU A 414 -54.55 36.97 -5.69
CA LEU A 414 -53.94 37.77 -4.62
C LEU A 414 -52.79 38.63 -5.15
N THR A 415 -52.11 38.18 -6.21
CA THR A 415 -51.09 38.93 -6.92
C THR A 415 -51.43 38.99 -8.40
N ASP A 416 -50.77 39.89 -9.11
CA ASP A 416 -50.76 39.88 -10.58
C ASP A 416 -50.22 38.53 -11.10
N LEU A 417 -50.94 37.88 -12.02
CA LEU A 417 -50.58 36.57 -12.57
C LEU A 417 -49.97 36.73 -13.97
N ARG A 418 -48.64 36.51 -14.11
CA ARG A 418 -47.88 36.64 -15.37
C ARG A 418 -46.71 35.65 -15.53
N PRO A 419 -46.94 34.46 -16.07
CA PRO A 419 -48.20 33.73 -15.98
C PRO A 419 -48.44 33.22 -14.55
N GLY A 420 -47.42 33.21 -13.67
CA GLY A 420 -47.51 32.72 -12.30
C GLY A 420 -47.81 33.81 -11.25
N GLY A 421 -48.35 33.39 -10.12
CA GLY A 421 -48.59 34.20 -8.92
C GLY A 421 -49.47 33.46 -7.91
N PHE A 422 -50.09 34.17 -6.97
CA PHE A 422 -50.91 33.56 -5.92
C PHE A 422 -52.39 33.88 -6.11
N ALA A 423 -53.26 32.93 -5.81
CA ALA A 423 -54.70 33.14 -5.70
C ALA A 423 -55.24 32.54 -4.39
N SER A 424 -56.33 33.12 -3.90
CA SER A 424 -57.12 32.58 -2.78
C SER A 424 -58.23 31.71 -3.34
N ILE A 425 -58.13 30.39 -3.18
CA ILE A 425 -59.15 29.41 -3.60
C ILE A 425 -59.73 28.81 -2.32
N GLU A 426 -61.05 28.95 -2.11
CA GLU A 426 -61.72 28.56 -0.85
C GLU A 426 -61.11 29.12 0.45
N GLY A 427 -60.47 30.29 0.36
CA GLY A 427 -59.84 30.95 1.52
C GLY A 427 -58.41 30.51 1.81
N GLU A 428 -57.86 29.56 1.04
CA GLU A 428 -56.45 29.17 1.13
C GLU A 428 -55.62 29.86 0.04
N ARG A 429 -54.40 30.28 0.40
CA ARG A 429 -53.44 30.86 -0.53
C ARG A 429 -52.74 29.76 -1.31
N VAL A 430 -52.91 29.75 -2.62
CA VAL A 430 -52.40 28.70 -3.52
C VAL A 430 -51.57 29.30 -4.65
N ASP A 431 -50.50 28.59 -5.05
CA ASP A 431 -49.69 28.93 -6.23
C ASP A 431 -50.45 28.53 -7.51
N VAL A 432 -50.64 29.52 -8.40
CA VAL A 432 -51.42 29.38 -9.61
C VAL A 432 -50.69 29.93 -10.82
N VAL A 433 -50.96 29.35 -11.99
CA VAL A 433 -50.44 29.82 -13.26
C VAL A 433 -51.56 29.95 -14.28
N THR A 434 -51.56 31.02 -15.06
CA THR A 434 -52.56 31.24 -16.12
C THR A 434 -52.20 30.46 -17.39
N GLU A 435 -53.20 30.15 -18.22
CA GLU A 435 -53.02 29.52 -19.55
C GLU A 435 -52.43 30.48 -20.60
N GLY A 436 -51.99 31.68 -20.19
CA GLY A 436 -51.38 32.68 -21.08
C GLY A 436 -52.00 34.08 -20.96
N GLU A 437 -53.11 34.23 -20.23
CA GLU A 437 -53.73 35.54 -19.98
C GLU A 437 -53.08 36.26 -18.79
N TYR A 438 -52.99 37.59 -18.88
CA TYR A 438 -52.65 38.42 -17.71
C TYR A 438 -53.90 38.70 -16.88
N LEU A 439 -53.84 38.39 -15.58
CA LEU A 439 -54.89 38.67 -14.61
C LEU A 439 -54.32 39.56 -13.50
N ARG A 440 -55.04 40.65 -13.15
CA ARG A 440 -54.64 41.53 -12.05
C ARG A 440 -55.02 40.94 -10.69
N ALA A 441 -54.29 41.34 -9.65
CA ALA A 441 -54.72 41.11 -8.28
C ALA A 441 -56.16 41.62 -8.07
N GLY A 442 -57.01 40.80 -7.47
CA GLY A 442 -58.44 41.06 -7.26
C GLY A 442 -59.36 40.46 -8.34
N GLU A 443 -58.85 39.96 -9.45
CA GLU A 443 -59.69 39.34 -10.48
C GLU A 443 -60.18 37.92 -10.08
N PRO A 444 -61.44 37.57 -10.39
CA PRO A 444 -61.98 36.24 -10.12
C PRO A 444 -61.41 35.20 -11.08
N VAL A 445 -60.96 34.08 -10.51
CA VAL A 445 -60.31 32.98 -11.24
C VAL A 445 -60.98 31.64 -10.97
N GLU A 446 -60.94 30.73 -11.94
CA GLU A 446 -61.42 29.36 -11.81
C GLU A 446 -60.28 28.38 -12.11
N VAL A 447 -60.14 27.34 -11.30
CA VAL A 447 -59.14 26.28 -11.50
C VAL A 447 -59.59 25.35 -12.62
N VAL A 448 -58.81 25.29 -13.70
CA VAL A 448 -59.06 24.46 -14.88
C VAL A 448 -58.34 23.12 -14.77
N ARG A 449 -57.18 23.11 -14.10
CA ARG A 449 -56.37 21.90 -13.88
C ARG A 449 -55.66 21.97 -12.53
N ASP A 450 -55.64 20.85 -11.81
CA ASP A 450 -54.91 20.70 -10.55
C ASP A 450 -53.87 19.57 -10.71
N GLU A 451 -52.58 19.93 -10.71
CA GLU A 451 -51.46 18.99 -10.79
C GLU A 451 -50.80 18.82 -9.40
N GLY A 452 -51.47 19.25 -8.32
CA GLY A 452 -51.02 19.17 -6.94
C GLY A 452 -49.99 20.24 -6.57
N TYR A 453 -48.86 20.28 -7.26
CA TYR A 453 -47.79 21.27 -7.04
C TYR A 453 -47.98 22.56 -7.84
N ARG A 454 -48.91 22.58 -8.80
CA ARG A 454 -49.25 23.74 -9.64
C ARG A 454 -50.71 23.66 -10.06
N ARG A 455 -51.46 24.76 -9.93
CA ARG A 455 -52.83 24.85 -10.45
C ARG A 455 -52.93 25.82 -11.59
N VAL A 456 -53.64 25.42 -12.63
CA VAL A 456 -53.85 26.24 -13.82
C VAL A 456 -55.19 26.95 -13.67
N VAL A 457 -55.19 28.28 -13.78
CA VAL A 457 -56.38 29.11 -13.60
C VAL A 457 -56.70 29.96 -14.82
N ARG A 458 -57.99 30.25 -15.01
CA ARG A 458 -58.50 31.16 -16.05
C ARG A 458 -59.43 32.22 -15.47
N ARG A 459 -59.65 33.32 -16.20
CA ARG A 459 -60.65 34.34 -15.82
C ARG A 459 -62.05 33.74 -15.85
N VAL A 460 -62.86 34.07 -14.84
CA VAL A 460 -64.30 33.77 -14.87
C VAL A 460 -65.01 34.81 -15.74
N SER A 461 -65.48 34.42 -16.92
CA SER A 461 -66.34 35.25 -17.78
C SER A 461 -67.76 35.32 -17.21
N ARG A 462 -68.30 36.54 -17.03
CA ARG A 462 -69.72 36.73 -16.66
C ARG A 462 -70.59 36.34 -17.86
N GLY A 463 -71.18 35.15 -17.82
CA GLY A 463 -72.31 34.77 -18.66
C GLY A 463 -73.61 35.40 -18.15
N SER A 464 -74.40 35.91 -19.07
CA SER A 464 -75.70 36.58 -18.93
C SER A 464 -76.77 35.73 -18.22
N ASP A 465 -77.29 36.23 -17.09
CA ASP A 465 -78.72 36.22 -16.71
C ASP A 465 -78.91 36.78 -15.29
N ALA A 466 -79.32 38.06 -15.19
CA ALA A 466 -80.23 38.64 -14.18
C ALA A 466 -80.15 40.19 -14.20
N PRO A 467 -81.26 40.92 -13.92
CA PRO A 467 -81.43 42.35 -14.23
C PRO A 467 -80.80 43.29 -13.16
N PRO A 468 -80.73 44.61 -13.44
CA PRO A 468 -79.95 45.57 -12.68
C PRO A 468 -80.72 46.17 -11.49
N ASP A 469 -79.93 46.87 -10.66
CA ASP A 469 -80.30 47.86 -9.63
C ASP A 469 -80.51 47.32 -8.21
N GLU A 470 -79.53 47.60 -7.34
CA GLU A 470 -79.69 48.68 -6.36
C GLU A 470 -78.34 49.10 -5.78
N VAL A 471 -78.11 50.42 -5.86
CA VAL A 471 -76.98 51.15 -5.29
C VAL A 471 -77.27 51.37 -3.81
N GLU A 472 -76.37 50.97 -2.92
CA GLU A 472 -76.27 51.64 -1.62
C GLU A 472 -74.81 52.00 -1.32
N ASP A 473 -74.63 53.30 -1.25
CA ASP A 473 -73.41 54.07 -1.11
C ASP A 473 -73.08 54.24 0.38
N LYS A 474 -71.92 53.75 0.83
CA LYS A 474 -71.31 54.23 2.07
C LYS A 474 -69.82 54.43 1.88
N GLU A 475 -69.48 55.67 1.54
CA GLU A 475 -68.19 56.30 1.71
C GLU A 475 -67.56 55.97 3.08
N VAL A 476 -66.31 55.52 3.07
CA VAL A 476 -65.42 55.64 4.24
C VAL A 476 -64.22 56.50 3.82
N ARG A 477 -64.23 57.73 4.35
CA ARG A 477 -63.13 58.70 4.29
C ARG A 477 -61.86 58.14 4.93
N TRP A 478 -60.72 58.35 4.28
CA TRP A 478 -59.40 58.28 4.88
C TRP A 478 -58.81 59.69 4.95
N THR A 479 -58.49 60.16 6.17
CA THR A 479 -57.55 61.25 6.41
C THR A 479 -56.81 61.01 7.72
N GLY A 480 -55.48 61.10 7.68
CA GLY A 480 -54.62 61.34 8.85
C GLY A 480 -53.66 60.22 9.17
#